data_AF-A0A7Z1AXQ6-F1
#
_entry.id   AF-A0A7Z1AXQ6-F1
#
_cell.length_a   1.000
_cell.length_b   1.000
_cell.length_c   1.000
_cell.angle_alpha   90.00
_cell.angle_beta   90.00
_cell.angle_gamma   90.00
#
_symmetry.space_group_name_H-M   'P 1'
#
loop_
_entity.id
_entity.type
_entity.pdbx_description
1 polymer ?
#
loop_
_entity_poly.entity_id
_entity_poly.type
_entity_poly.pdbx_seq_one_letter_code
_entity_poly.pdbx_strand_id
1 'polypeptide(L)'
;MGALILGCGVALTSDDWPKLASASGSDVREIPATPGKSDVDPLVRDFDGDRVVVHGTDADLAAVVLRLLRRSRLDLPVAYVPLTRSPVARLWTLPADPFSAPPTPTPLIRDDSGGVLLGEGVLPAVNGTVYCDDEIPLRGPAHRVTVAPDLAGGPGLTLEIVTKSLLRRRRTTLTGRAAQYGGAPVTPVRDGVAHPRPAKRWTWYRHTEDLLACR
;
A
#
# COMPACT_ATOMS: atom_id res chain seq x y z
N MET A 1 12.10 14.00 -19.07
CA MET A 1 12.35 14.93 -17.94
C MET A 1 12.84 14.06 -16.79
N GLY A 2 13.36 14.58 -15.68
CA GLY A 2 13.93 13.72 -14.64
C GLY A 2 12.92 12.90 -13.86
N ALA A 3 13.36 11.85 -13.18
CA ALA A 3 12.60 11.29 -12.06
C ALA A 3 12.83 12.15 -10.79
N LEU A 4 11.85 12.18 -9.89
CA LEU A 4 12.03 12.67 -8.52
C LEU A 4 12.28 11.47 -7.61
N ILE A 5 13.50 11.34 -7.09
CA ILE A 5 13.91 10.23 -6.22
C ILE A 5 13.86 10.68 -4.77
N LEU A 6 13.03 10.01 -3.97
CA LEU A 6 12.81 10.27 -2.56
C LEU A 6 13.46 9.17 -1.71
N GLY A 7 14.60 9.48 -1.09
CA GLY A 7 15.22 8.63 -0.08
C GLY A 7 14.59 8.88 1.28
N CYS A 8 13.84 7.90 1.78
CA CYS A 8 13.06 8.03 3.02
C CYS A 8 13.80 7.44 4.22
N GLY A 9 13.90 8.23 5.30
CA GLY A 9 14.46 7.76 6.57
C GLY A 9 15.91 7.29 6.43
N VAL A 10 16.15 6.00 6.72
CA VAL A 10 17.51 5.42 6.66
C VAL A 10 17.95 5.03 5.26
N ALA A 11 17.23 5.46 4.22
CA ALA A 11 17.57 5.17 2.83
C ALA A 11 19.03 5.47 2.46
N LEU A 12 19.61 6.53 3.02
CA LEU A 12 21.00 6.92 2.76
C LEU A 12 22.04 5.85 3.14
N THR A 13 21.72 4.97 4.09
CA THR A 13 22.64 3.93 4.56
C THR A 13 22.56 2.65 3.74
N SER A 14 21.70 2.62 2.72
CA SER A 14 21.53 1.49 1.80
C SER A 14 22.61 1.50 0.71
N ASP A 15 23.08 0.32 0.32
CA ASP A 15 24.02 0.13 -0.80
C ASP A 15 23.44 0.58 -2.16
N ASP A 16 22.11 0.70 -2.26
CA ASP A 16 21.43 1.16 -3.47
C ASP A 16 21.38 2.69 -3.58
N TRP A 17 21.49 3.41 -2.46
CA TRP A 17 21.35 4.87 -2.46
C TRP A 17 22.38 5.58 -3.35
N PRO A 18 23.69 5.25 -3.33
CA PRO A 18 24.64 5.89 -4.24
C PRO A 18 24.29 5.69 -5.72
N LYS A 19 23.71 4.53 -6.09
CA LYS A 19 23.31 4.24 -7.47
C LYS A 19 22.10 5.10 -7.87
N LEU A 20 21.11 5.20 -6.99
CA LEU A 20 19.94 6.04 -7.19
C LEU A 20 20.30 7.54 -7.25
N ALA A 21 21.15 8.00 -6.33
CA ALA A 21 21.59 9.39 -6.26
C ALA A 21 22.43 9.82 -7.47
N SER A 22 23.09 8.86 -8.13
CA SER A 22 23.89 9.09 -9.34
C SER A 22 23.05 9.02 -10.63
N ALA A 23 21.75 8.77 -10.54
CA ALA A 23 20.86 8.67 -11.70
C ALA A 23 20.79 10.02 -12.42
N SER A 24 21.44 10.10 -13.58
CA SER A 24 21.55 11.34 -14.35
C SER A 24 20.18 11.88 -14.75
N GLY A 25 20.03 13.21 -14.65
CA GLY A 25 18.79 13.89 -15.00
C GLY A 25 17.68 13.79 -13.95
N SER A 26 17.87 13.08 -12.84
CA SER A 26 16.88 12.96 -11.76
C SER A 26 17.10 14.01 -10.66
N ASP A 27 16.02 14.49 -10.05
CA ASP A 27 16.06 15.30 -8.83
C ASP A 27 16.04 14.38 -7.61
N VAL A 28 17.04 14.48 -6.73
CA VAL A 28 17.22 13.56 -5.60
C VAL A 28 16.99 14.33 -4.30
N ARG A 29 16.15 13.78 -3.43
CA ARG A 29 15.78 14.36 -2.14
C ARG A 29 15.85 13.32 -1.03
N GLU A 30 16.50 13.69 0.05
CA GLU A 30 16.39 12.99 1.33
C GLU A 30 15.19 13.57 2.09
N ILE A 31 14.33 12.70 2.61
CA ILE A 31 13.15 13.08 3.38
C ILE A 31 12.98 12.15 4.60
N PRO A 32 12.30 12.59 5.67
CA PRO A 32 12.11 11.76 6.86
C PRO A 32 11.33 10.47 6.56
N ALA A 33 11.47 9.48 7.45
CA ALA A 33 10.63 8.28 7.41
C ALA A 33 9.15 8.65 7.61
N THR A 34 8.24 7.95 6.93
CA THR A 34 6.81 8.20 6.86
C THR A 34 6.51 9.68 6.56
N PRO A 35 7.01 10.20 5.43
CA PRO A 35 7.02 11.63 5.14
C PRO A 35 5.61 12.24 5.10
N GLY A 36 5.51 13.44 5.64
CA GLY A 36 4.26 14.16 5.82
C GLY A 36 3.99 15.19 4.73
N LYS A 37 3.03 16.08 5.04
CA LYS A 37 2.62 17.19 4.17
C LYS A 37 3.79 18.12 3.83
N SER A 38 4.59 18.49 4.82
CA SER A 38 5.71 19.43 4.67
C SER A 38 6.82 18.89 3.77
N ASP A 39 6.93 17.58 3.69
CA ASP A 39 8.09 16.92 3.08
C ASP A 39 7.81 16.60 1.61
N VAL A 40 6.60 16.13 1.28
CA VAL A 40 6.26 15.69 -0.08
C VAL A 40 5.55 16.77 -0.90
N ASP A 41 4.58 17.50 -0.32
CA ASP A 41 3.74 18.42 -1.10
C ASP A 41 4.53 19.48 -1.88
N PRO A 42 5.57 20.12 -1.30
CA PRO A 42 6.36 21.11 -2.04
C PRO A 42 7.11 20.52 -3.23
N LEU A 43 7.52 19.24 -3.13
CA LEU A 43 8.29 18.55 -4.16
C LEU A 43 7.43 18.12 -5.34
N VAL A 44 6.17 17.75 -5.10
CA VAL A 44 5.28 17.20 -6.14
C VAL A 44 4.30 18.21 -6.70
N ARG A 45 4.17 19.41 -6.11
CA ARG A 45 3.16 20.40 -6.54
C ARG A 45 3.36 20.83 -7.99
N ASP A 46 4.59 21.22 -8.32
CA ASP A 46 4.96 21.79 -9.61
C ASP A 46 5.87 20.83 -10.41
N PHE A 47 6.01 19.59 -9.94
CA PHE A 47 6.80 18.57 -10.61
C PHE A 47 6.09 18.08 -11.87
N ASP A 48 6.79 18.20 -13.00
CA ASP A 48 6.39 17.82 -14.35
C ASP A 48 7.28 16.71 -14.93
N GLY A 49 8.12 16.10 -14.08
CA GLY A 49 9.00 15.01 -14.45
C GLY A 49 8.31 13.65 -14.67
N ASP A 50 9.09 12.65 -15.05
CA ASP A 50 8.56 11.42 -15.64
C ASP A 50 7.93 10.47 -14.60
N ARG A 51 8.45 10.45 -13.37
CA ARG A 51 7.99 9.59 -12.27
C ARG A 51 8.52 10.04 -10.91
N VAL A 52 7.86 9.59 -9.85
CA VAL A 52 8.38 9.63 -8.48
C VAL A 52 8.93 8.25 -8.12
N VAL A 53 10.17 8.18 -7.64
CA VAL A 53 10.79 6.94 -7.16
C VAL A 53 10.90 7.03 -5.65
N VAL A 54 10.30 6.11 -4.92
CA VAL A 54 10.41 6.03 -3.47
C VAL A 54 11.44 4.97 -3.10
N HIS A 55 12.52 5.36 -2.44
CA HIS A 55 13.44 4.44 -1.79
C HIS A 55 13.17 4.43 -0.28
N GLY A 56 12.63 3.33 0.24
CA GLY A 56 12.12 3.31 1.62
C GLY A 56 11.48 1.98 2.02
N THR A 57 10.72 2.02 3.10
CA THR A 57 9.83 0.95 3.57
C THR A 57 8.44 1.05 2.93
N ASP A 58 7.59 0.03 3.14
CA ASP A 58 6.21 0.05 2.64
C ASP A 58 5.40 1.20 3.27
N ALA A 59 5.75 1.58 4.51
CA ALA A 59 5.14 2.73 5.20
C ALA A 59 5.53 4.07 4.57
N ASP A 60 6.78 4.20 4.09
CA ASP A 60 7.26 5.40 3.40
C ASP A 60 6.55 5.56 2.05
N LEU A 61 6.46 4.46 1.28
CA LEU A 61 5.72 4.44 0.03
C LEU A 61 4.24 4.79 0.24
N ALA A 62 3.57 4.18 1.22
CA ALA A 62 2.18 4.49 1.54
C ALA A 62 1.99 5.97 1.92
N ALA A 63 2.94 6.55 2.65
CA ALA A 63 2.90 7.97 3.01
C ALA A 63 3.03 8.88 1.77
N VAL A 64 3.98 8.62 0.88
CA VAL A 64 4.16 9.36 -0.38
C VAL A 64 2.92 9.25 -1.26
N VAL A 65 2.41 8.04 -1.50
CA VAL A 65 1.20 7.83 -2.33
C VAL A 65 -0.02 8.51 -1.71
N LEU A 66 -0.17 8.50 -0.37
CA LEU A 66 -1.22 9.24 0.29
C LEU A 66 -1.11 10.75 0.06
N ARG A 67 0.11 11.31 -0.01
CA ARG A 67 0.31 12.72 -0.37
C ARG A 67 -0.04 13.00 -1.82
N LEU A 68 0.38 12.15 -2.76
CA LEU A 68 0.00 12.25 -4.18
C LEU A 68 -1.52 12.23 -4.36
N LEU A 69 -2.22 11.27 -3.74
CA LEU A 69 -3.69 11.22 -3.73
C LEU A 69 -4.30 12.53 -3.20
N ARG A 70 -3.80 13.06 -2.09
CA ARG A 70 -4.32 14.31 -1.48
C ARG A 70 -4.02 15.57 -2.30
N ARG A 71 -3.10 15.48 -3.26
CA ARG A 71 -2.76 16.54 -4.20
C ARG A 71 -3.36 16.33 -5.59
N SER A 72 -4.19 15.30 -5.77
CA SER A 72 -4.74 14.90 -7.06
C SER A 72 -3.62 14.68 -8.09
N ARG A 73 -2.53 14.03 -7.64
CA ARG A 73 -1.33 13.72 -8.43
C ARG A 73 -1.13 12.22 -8.66
N LEU A 74 -2.21 11.44 -8.77
CA LEU A 74 -2.12 10.01 -9.12
C LEU A 74 -1.81 9.78 -10.61
N ASP A 75 -1.82 10.85 -11.41
CA ASP A 75 -1.28 10.93 -12.76
C ASP A 75 0.23 10.70 -12.82
N LEU A 76 0.95 10.93 -11.71
CA LEU A 76 2.39 10.68 -11.64
C LEU A 76 2.68 9.19 -11.43
N PRO A 77 3.46 8.56 -12.32
CA PRO A 77 3.98 7.22 -12.08
C PRO A 77 4.79 7.12 -10.80
N VAL A 78 4.60 6.03 -10.05
CA VAL A 78 5.32 5.75 -8.80
C VAL A 78 6.12 4.46 -8.94
N ALA A 79 7.44 4.58 -8.89
CA ALA A 79 8.35 3.46 -8.74
C ALA A 79 8.76 3.29 -7.27
N TYR A 80 9.09 2.06 -6.89
CA TYR A 80 9.43 1.71 -5.52
C TYR A 80 10.73 0.90 -5.45
N VAL A 81 11.62 1.28 -4.53
CA VAL A 81 12.88 0.59 -4.24
C VAL A 81 12.88 0.25 -2.75
N PRO A 82 12.50 -0.98 -2.36
CA PRO A 82 12.36 -1.34 -0.96
C PRO A 82 13.71 -1.45 -0.25
N LEU A 83 13.81 -0.97 0.98
CA LEU A 83 15.03 -1.12 1.81
C LEU A 83 15.26 -2.55 2.32
N THR A 84 14.19 -3.33 2.42
CA THR A 84 14.21 -4.70 2.95
C THR A 84 13.16 -5.54 2.24
N ARG A 85 12.99 -6.80 2.66
CA ARG A 85 11.92 -7.65 2.13
C ARG A 85 10.55 -7.00 2.33
N SER A 86 9.89 -6.68 1.21
CA SER A 86 8.66 -5.91 1.19
C SER A 86 7.46 -6.75 0.69
N PRO A 87 6.35 -6.81 1.44
CA PRO A 87 5.04 -7.26 0.94
C PRO A 87 4.59 -6.53 -0.33
N VAL A 88 4.71 -5.19 -0.39
CA VAL A 88 4.35 -4.41 -1.58
C VAL A 88 5.19 -4.85 -2.78
N ALA A 89 6.51 -4.92 -2.63
CA ALA A 89 7.43 -5.32 -3.70
C ALA A 89 7.13 -6.72 -4.25
N ARG A 90 6.77 -7.65 -3.35
CA ARG A 90 6.35 -9.01 -3.74
C ARG A 90 5.02 -9.00 -4.48
N LEU A 91 4.03 -8.24 -4.00
CA LEU A 91 2.74 -8.14 -4.66
C LEU A 91 2.89 -7.52 -6.05
N TRP A 92 3.64 -6.43 -6.15
CA TRP A 92 3.85 -5.71 -7.40
C TRP A 92 4.75 -6.48 -8.37
N THR A 93 5.46 -7.51 -7.91
CA THR A 93 6.44 -8.27 -8.72
C THR A 93 7.52 -7.35 -9.28
N LEU A 94 8.06 -6.48 -8.41
CA LEU A 94 9.02 -5.47 -8.84
C LEU A 94 10.22 -6.08 -9.57
N PRO A 95 10.64 -5.51 -10.71
CA PRO A 95 11.82 -5.96 -11.42
C PRO A 95 13.10 -5.61 -10.64
N ALA A 96 14.21 -6.21 -11.06
CA ALA A 96 15.53 -5.92 -10.48
C ALA A 96 15.97 -4.47 -10.70
N ASP A 97 15.58 -3.87 -11.84
CA ASP A 97 15.82 -2.46 -12.14
C ASP A 97 14.52 -1.64 -11.93
N PRO A 98 14.45 -0.78 -10.91
CA PRO A 98 13.24 -0.02 -10.59
C PRO A 98 12.93 1.10 -11.60
N PHE A 99 13.88 1.50 -12.45
CA PHE A 99 13.69 2.60 -13.39
C PHE A 99 13.07 2.17 -14.73
N SER A 100 13.21 0.89 -15.10
CA SER A 100 12.73 0.39 -16.40
C SER A 100 11.28 -0.10 -16.38
N ALA A 101 10.69 -0.31 -15.20
CA ALA A 101 9.31 -0.78 -15.10
C ALA A 101 8.33 0.25 -15.69
N PRO A 102 7.40 -0.16 -16.58
CA PRO A 102 6.39 0.72 -17.13
C PRO A 102 5.31 1.05 -16.09
N PRO A 103 4.69 2.24 -16.15
CA PRO A 103 3.53 2.54 -15.32
C PRO A 103 2.34 1.67 -15.69
N THR A 104 1.79 0.95 -14.71
CA THR A 104 0.63 0.08 -14.85
C THR A 104 -0.48 0.55 -13.90
N PRO A 105 -1.70 0.82 -14.39
CA PRO A 105 -2.85 1.10 -13.54
C PRO A 105 -3.04 -0.01 -12.50
N THR A 106 -3.04 0.38 -11.23
CA THR A 106 -3.03 -0.51 -10.09
C THR A 106 -4.11 -0.08 -9.11
N PRO A 107 -5.05 -0.96 -8.70
CA PRO A 107 -6.10 -0.60 -7.77
C PRO A 107 -5.54 0.01 -6.49
N LEU A 108 -5.92 1.26 -6.22
CA LEU A 108 -5.54 1.93 -4.99
C LEU A 108 -6.58 1.65 -3.92
N ILE A 109 -6.21 0.91 -2.88
CA ILE A 109 -7.13 0.60 -1.78
C ILE A 109 -7.04 1.69 -0.72
N ARG A 110 -8.20 2.09 -0.21
CA ARG A 110 -8.40 3.08 0.84
C ARG A 110 -9.03 2.43 2.04
N ASP A 111 -8.93 3.10 3.18
CA ASP A 111 -9.68 2.76 4.38
C ASP A 111 -10.49 3.94 4.93
N ASP A 112 -11.40 3.65 5.85
CA ASP A 112 -12.27 4.65 6.49
C ASP A 112 -11.54 5.55 7.51
N SER A 113 -10.29 5.25 7.86
CA SER A 113 -9.41 6.16 8.62
C SER A 113 -8.67 7.16 7.72
N GLY A 114 -8.86 7.07 6.41
CA GLY A 114 -8.29 7.99 5.43
C GLY A 114 -6.87 7.63 4.97
N GLY A 115 -6.41 6.40 5.20
CA GLY A 115 -5.15 5.86 4.68
C GLY A 115 -5.28 5.20 3.31
N VAL A 116 -4.13 4.79 2.77
CA VAL A 116 -4.03 3.94 1.57
C VAL A 116 -3.43 2.59 1.97
N LEU A 117 -3.71 1.57 1.15
CA LEU A 117 -3.14 0.24 1.27
C LEU A 117 -2.58 -0.20 -0.09
N LEU A 118 -1.28 -0.49 -0.13
CA LEU A 118 -0.54 -0.81 -1.35
C LEU A 118 -0.11 -2.28 -1.43
N GLY A 119 -0.03 -2.96 -0.29
CA GLY A 119 0.43 -4.34 -0.17
C GLY A 119 -0.56 -5.20 0.59
N GLU A 120 -0.55 -5.13 1.93
CA GLU A 120 -1.33 -6.02 2.79
C GLU A 120 -1.99 -5.29 3.98
N GLY A 121 -3.31 -5.39 4.05
CA GLY A 121 -4.14 -4.98 5.17
C GLY A 121 -4.51 -6.20 6.00
N VAL A 122 -4.36 -6.13 7.32
CA VAL A 122 -4.52 -7.29 8.21
C VAL A 122 -5.37 -6.93 9.41
N LEU A 123 -6.39 -7.74 9.68
CA LEU A 123 -7.02 -7.82 10.99
C LEU A 123 -6.55 -9.12 11.68
N PRO A 124 -5.67 -9.04 12.70
CA PRO A 124 -5.26 -10.21 13.46
C PRO A 124 -6.38 -10.62 14.43
N ALA A 125 -6.70 -11.92 14.48
CA ALA A 125 -7.61 -12.53 15.46
C ALA A 125 -8.92 -11.74 15.71
N VAL A 126 -9.84 -11.79 14.75
CA VAL A 126 -11.12 -11.09 14.83
C VAL A 126 -12.23 -11.96 15.44
N ASN A 127 -13.24 -11.32 16.01
CA ASN A 127 -14.52 -11.94 16.35
C ASN A 127 -15.65 -10.99 15.97
N GLY A 128 -16.33 -11.28 14.87
CA GLY A 128 -17.32 -10.37 14.30
C GLY A 128 -17.83 -10.84 12.94
N THR A 129 -18.25 -9.90 12.12
CA THR A 129 -18.74 -10.15 10.76
C THR A 129 -17.82 -9.50 9.76
N VAL A 130 -17.51 -10.21 8.68
CA VAL A 130 -16.80 -9.66 7.52
C VAL A 130 -17.74 -9.70 6.33
N TYR A 131 -17.82 -8.57 5.64
CA TYR A 131 -18.53 -8.36 4.39
C TYR A 131 -17.50 -8.17 3.26
N CYS A 132 -17.83 -8.66 2.08
CA CYS A 132 -17.12 -8.40 0.83
C CYS A 132 -18.16 -8.06 -0.22
N ASP A 133 -18.31 -6.79 -0.56
CA ASP A 133 -19.47 -6.27 -1.29
C ASP A 133 -20.79 -6.80 -0.66
N ASP A 134 -21.60 -7.56 -1.40
CA ASP A 134 -22.86 -8.13 -0.93
C ASP A 134 -22.71 -9.49 -0.20
N GLU A 135 -21.50 -10.07 -0.20
CA GLU A 135 -21.23 -11.37 0.44
C GLU A 135 -20.85 -11.22 1.92
N ILE A 136 -21.20 -12.22 2.73
CA ILE A 136 -20.86 -12.28 4.17
C ILE A 136 -20.01 -13.53 4.45
N PRO A 137 -18.71 -13.55 4.07
CA PRO A 137 -17.87 -14.74 4.17
C PRO A 137 -17.49 -15.14 5.60
N LEU A 138 -17.75 -14.30 6.61
CA LEU A 138 -17.50 -14.62 8.02
C LEU A 138 -18.61 -14.10 8.93
N ARG A 139 -19.07 -14.99 9.83
CA ARG A 139 -19.76 -14.64 11.08
C ARG A 139 -19.08 -15.39 12.24
N GLY A 140 -18.57 -14.64 13.21
CA GLY A 140 -17.87 -15.17 14.38
C GLY A 140 -16.34 -15.02 14.28
N PRO A 141 -15.57 -15.96 14.87
CA PRO A 141 -14.13 -15.82 15.00
C PRO A 141 -13.35 -16.20 13.74
N ALA A 142 -12.30 -15.44 13.44
CA ALA A 142 -11.26 -15.83 12.48
C ALA A 142 -9.87 -15.52 13.04
N HIS A 143 -8.89 -16.36 12.69
CA HIS A 143 -7.50 -16.17 13.09
C HIS A 143 -6.87 -14.96 12.37
N ARG A 144 -7.24 -14.72 11.10
CA ARG A 144 -6.72 -13.61 10.31
C ARG A 144 -7.70 -13.26 9.20
N VAL A 145 -7.88 -11.97 8.98
CA VAL A 145 -8.48 -11.43 7.75
C VAL A 145 -7.41 -10.61 7.07
N THR A 146 -7.17 -10.88 5.80
CA THR A 146 -6.16 -10.22 4.97
C THR A 146 -6.85 -9.59 3.76
N VAL A 147 -6.51 -8.35 3.44
CA VAL A 147 -6.92 -7.64 2.23
C VAL A 147 -5.69 -7.21 1.47
N ALA A 148 -5.70 -7.31 0.14
CA ALA A 148 -4.66 -6.79 -0.72
C ALA A 148 -5.27 -6.22 -2.02
N PRO A 149 -4.63 -5.25 -2.68
CA PRO A 149 -5.00 -4.87 -4.04
C PRO A 149 -5.06 -6.08 -4.98
N ASP A 150 -6.09 -6.14 -5.82
CA ASP A 150 -6.26 -7.19 -6.83
C ASP A 150 -5.54 -6.80 -8.12
N LEU A 151 -4.33 -7.36 -8.32
CA LEU A 151 -3.53 -7.10 -9.51
C LEU A 151 -3.87 -8.01 -10.70
N ALA A 152 -4.81 -8.95 -10.54
CA ALA A 152 -5.21 -9.90 -11.57
C ALA A 152 -6.36 -9.36 -12.45
N GLY A 153 -6.69 -8.08 -12.35
CA GLY A 153 -7.72 -7.41 -13.15
C GLY A 153 -9.14 -7.59 -12.60
N GLY A 154 -9.31 -8.04 -11.36
CA GLY A 154 -10.61 -8.15 -10.72
C GLY A 154 -11.15 -6.81 -10.19
N PRO A 155 -12.18 -6.86 -9.30
CA PRO A 155 -12.98 -5.68 -8.97
C PRO A 155 -12.22 -4.58 -8.22
N GLY A 156 -11.18 -4.93 -7.45
CA GLY A 156 -10.34 -3.96 -6.76
C GLY A 156 -9.44 -4.58 -5.69
N LEU A 157 -10.02 -5.40 -4.81
CA LEU A 157 -9.28 -6.06 -3.73
C LEU A 157 -9.53 -7.57 -3.70
N THR A 158 -8.56 -8.29 -3.16
CA THR A 158 -8.69 -9.67 -2.70
C THR A 158 -8.91 -9.67 -1.19
N LEU A 159 -9.72 -10.61 -0.71
CA LEU A 159 -10.01 -10.84 0.70
C LEU A 159 -9.70 -12.29 1.03
N GLU A 160 -8.81 -12.55 1.98
CA GLU A 160 -8.54 -13.88 2.52
C GLU A 160 -8.93 -13.95 3.99
N ILE A 161 -9.73 -14.95 4.36
CA ILE A 161 -10.12 -15.22 5.75
C ILE A 161 -9.60 -16.60 6.16
N VAL A 162 -8.82 -16.62 7.24
CA VAL A 162 -8.30 -17.84 7.84
C VAL A 162 -9.05 -18.14 9.13
N THR A 163 -9.85 -19.20 9.13
CA THR A 163 -10.56 -19.70 10.31
C THR A 163 -9.90 -20.98 10.83
N LYS A 164 -10.03 -21.25 12.14
CA LYS A 164 -9.60 -22.50 12.76
C LYS A 164 -10.83 -23.32 13.12
N SER A 165 -10.91 -24.54 12.60
CA SER A 165 -11.75 -25.60 13.20
C SER A 165 -10.88 -26.50 14.09
N LEU A 166 -11.50 -27.31 14.94
CA LEU A 166 -10.82 -28.17 15.93
C LEU A 166 -9.64 -28.99 15.39
N LEU A 167 -9.63 -29.33 14.09
CA LEU A 167 -8.57 -30.13 13.47
C LEU A 167 -7.93 -29.53 12.20
N ARG A 168 -8.48 -28.44 11.63
CA ARG A 168 -8.01 -27.90 10.33
C ARG A 168 -8.16 -26.39 10.24
N ARG A 169 -7.20 -25.74 9.58
CA ARG A 169 -7.31 -24.34 9.13
C ARG A 169 -8.09 -24.32 7.82
N ARG A 170 -9.17 -23.53 7.76
CA ARG A 170 -9.92 -23.28 6.52
C ARG A 170 -9.56 -21.88 6.02
N ARG A 171 -9.28 -21.79 4.72
CA ARG A 171 -9.09 -20.51 4.01
C ARG A 171 -10.30 -20.28 3.11
N THR A 172 -10.79 -19.05 3.12
CA THR A 172 -11.84 -18.58 2.22
C THR A 172 -11.32 -17.33 1.54
N THR A 173 -11.36 -17.30 0.21
CA THR A 173 -10.85 -16.17 -0.59
C THR A 173 -11.96 -15.61 -1.46
N LEU A 174 -12.07 -14.29 -1.51
CA LEU A 174 -13.03 -13.54 -2.33
C LEU A 174 -12.30 -12.41 -3.05
N THR A 175 -12.95 -11.86 -4.06
CA THR A 175 -12.57 -10.58 -4.66
C THR A 175 -13.76 -9.65 -4.58
N GLY A 176 -13.51 -8.34 -4.50
CA GLY A 176 -14.58 -7.35 -4.38
C GLY A 176 -14.07 -5.93 -4.50
N ARG A 177 -14.99 -4.96 -4.43
CA ARG A 177 -14.65 -3.52 -4.41
C ARG A 177 -14.43 -3.03 -2.99
N ALA A 178 -15.11 -3.60 -2.02
CA ALA A 178 -14.99 -3.25 -0.62
C ALA A 178 -15.05 -4.47 0.30
N ALA A 179 -14.30 -4.40 1.40
CA ALA A 179 -14.37 -5.35 2.49
C ALA A 179 -14.57 -4.59 3.81
N GLN A 180 -15.53 -5.02 4.63
CA GLN A 180 -15.82 -4.40 5.91
C GLN A 180 -15.81 -5.44 7.02
N TYR A 181 -15.18 -5.07 8.13
CA TYR A 181 -15.29 -5.78 9.40
C TYR A 181 -16.14 -4.97 10.37
N GLY A 182 -16.97 -5.68 11.15
CA GLY A 182 -17.65 -5.15 12.33
C GLY A 182 -17.73 -6.18 13.45
N GLY A 183 -17.36 -5.82 14.67
CA GLY A 183 -17.39 -6.73 15.82
C GLY A 183 -16.59 -6.28 17.04
N ALA A 184 -15.92 -7.24 17.67
CA ALA A 184 -15.02 -6.97 18.79
C ALA A 184 -13.85 -6.05 18.34
N PRO A 185 -13.31 -5.21 19.25
CA PRO A 185 -12.17 -4.35 18.91
C PRO A 185 -10.98 -5.16 18.38
N VAL A 186 -10.42 -4.71 17.27
CA VAL A 186 -9.18 -5.23 16.67
C VAL A 186 -8.26 -4.08 16.31
N THR A 187 -6.96 -4.30 16.24
CA THR A 187 -5.99 -3.32 15.74
C THR A 187 -5.63 -3.66 14.28
N PRO A 188 -6.17 -2.93 13.29
CA PRO A 188 -5.80 -3.12 11.90
C PRO A 188 -4.32 -2.81 11.68
N VAL A 189 -3.68 -3.56 10.79
CA VAL A 189 -2.32 -3.29 10.30
C VAL A 189 -2.42 -3.01 8.80
N ARG A 190 -1.77 -1.95 8.33
CA ARG A 190 -1.69 -1.61 6.90
C ARG A 190 -0.23 -1.51 6.52
N ASP A 191 0.21 -2.32 5.55
CA ASP A 191 1.56 -2.25 5.03
C ASP A 191 2.62 -2.27 6.15
N GLY A 192 2.38 -3.11 7.17
CA GLY A 192 3.22 -3.26 8.36
C GLY A 192 2.96 -2.27 9.50
N VAL A 193 2.18 -1.21 9.29
CA VAL A 193 1.88 -0.17 10.30
C VAL A 193 0.56 -0.45 11.02
N ALA A 194 0.64 -0.71 12.32
CA ALA A 194 -0.54 -0.85 13.16
C ALA A 194 -1.27 0.49 13.32
N HIS A 195 -2.60 0.47 13.23
CA HIS A 195 -3.42 1.62 13.54
C HIS A 195 -3.26 1.98 15.03
N PRO A 196 -3.17 3.27 15.41
CA PRO A 196 -2.83 3.68 16.77
C PRO A 196 -3.88 3.31 17.83
N ARG A 197 -5.10 2.95 17.41
CA ARG A 197 -6.20 2.58 18.32
C ARG A 197 -6.96 1.36 17.81
N PRO A 198 -7.40 0.45 18.68
CA PRO A 198 -8.34 -0.60 18.28
C PRO A 198 -9.64 -0.02 17.73
N ALA A 199 -10.21 -0.67 16.72
CA ALA A 199 -11.45 -0.29 16.08
C ALA A 199 -12.46 -1.45 16.13
N LYS A 200 -13.73 -1.12 16.38
CA LYS A 200 -14.85 -2.09 16.31
C LYS A 200 -15.36 -2.29 14.88
N ARG A 201 -15.01 -1.37 13.98
CA ARG A 201 -15.36 -1.39 12.56
C ARG A 201 -14.15 -0.95 11.77
N TRP A 202 -13.92 -1.58 10.64
CA TRP A 202 -12.87 -1.19 9.70
C TRP A 202 -13.32 -1.51 8.29
N THR A 203 -13.15 -0.57 7.36
CA THR A 203 -13.55 -0.78 5.97
C THR A 203 -12.37 -0.50 5.05
N TRP A 204 -12.12 -1.43 4.13
CA TRP A 204 -11.28 -1.23 2.96
C TRP A 204 -12.15 -1.11 1.72
N TYR A 205 -11.77 -0.23 0.79
CA TYR A 205 -12.48 -0.06 -0.48
C TYR A 205 -11.53 0.41 -1.57
N ARG A 206 -11.81 0.03 -2.82
CA ARG A 206 -11.11 0.54 -4.00
C ARG A 206 -11.41 2.03 -4.18
N HIS A 207 -10.39 2.83 -4.35
CA HIS A 207 -10.52 4.21 -4.75
C HIS A 207 -11.05 4.32 -6.19
N THR A 208 -11.59 5.48 -6.54
CA THR A 208 -12.14 5.73 -7.89
C THR A 208 -11.06 5.88 -8.95
N GLU A 209 -9.86 6.27 -8.54
CA GLU A 209 -8.68 6.41 -9.40
C GLU A 209 -7.63 5.37 -9.02
N ASP A 210 -7.04 4.73 -10.02
CA ASP A 210 -5.95 3.78 -9.84
C ASP A 210 -4.62 4.52 -9.66
N LEU A 211 -3.69 3.90 -8.92
CA LEU A 211 -2.30 4.35 -8.88
C LEU A 211 -1.58 3.90 -10.16
N LEU A 212 -0.78 4.77 -10.77
CA LEU A 212 0.19 4.36 -11.80
C LEU A 212 1.45 3.79 -11.15
N ALA A 213 1.44 2.50 -10.81
CA ALA A 213 2.60 1.84 -10.23
C ALA A 213 3.57 1.36 -11.32
N CYS A 214 4.86 1.69 -11.20
CA CYS A 214 5.90 1.16 -12.08
C CYS A 214 6.26 -0.27 -11.64
N ARG A 215 5.68 -1.27 -12.29
CA ARG A 215 5.79 -2.69 -11.92
C ARG A 215 5.64 -3.62 -13.13
#